data_AF-A0A0C9XRU7-F1
#
_entry.id   AF-A0A0C9XRU7-F1
#
_cell.length_a   1.000
_cell.length_b   1.000
_cell.length_c   1.000
_cell.angle_alpha   90.00
_cell.angle_beta   90.00
_cell.angle_gamma   90.00
#
_symmetry.space_group_name_H-M   'P 1'
#
loop_
_entity.id
_entity.type
_entity.pdbx_description
1 polymer ?
#
loop_
_entity_poly.entity_id
_entity_poly.type
_entity_poly.pdbx_seq_one_letter_code
_entity_poly.pdbx_strand_id
1 'polypeptide(L)'
;MPPTILRNNPQIDDDAWRFNVPQQSLLPPKRVRDGITYGKIVTFSTDAITLRIEQFPSNRVLHSDDPSKFVLISFGKEFRFPDHPPRVSGEYIARLLKAGFFLNDMQYRFYHHSNSQLVR
;
A
#
# COMPACT_ATOMS: atom_id res chain seq x y z
N MET A 1 -1.36 -16.43 -0.49
CA MET A 1 -0.22 -16.40 -1.43
C MET A 1 0.91 -15.61 -0.77
N PRO A 2 2.18 -15.90 -1.08
CA PRO A 2 3.28 -15.06 -0.63
C PRO A 2 3.10 -13.62 -1.16
N PRO A 3 3.65 -12.61 -0.46
CA PRO A 3 3.62 -11.24 -0.94
C PRO A 3 4.37 -11.13 -2.27
N THR A 4 3.85 -10.31 -3.18
CA THR A 4 4.63 -9.87 -4.34
C THR A 4 5.57 -8.77 -3.88
N ILE A 5 6.88 -8.97 -4.03
CA ILE A 5 7.87 -7.94 -3.72
C ILE A 5 7.85 -6.91 -4.86
N LEU A 6 7.60 -5.65 -4.51
CA LEU A 6 7.64 -4.53 -5.44
C LEU A 6 9.03 -3.89 -5.51
N ARG A 7 9.71 -3.80 -4.36
CA ARG A 7 11.08 -3.29 -4.22
C ARG A 7 11.72 -3.89 -2.97
N ASN A 8 12.97 -4.34 -3.08
CA ASN A 8 13.79 -4.66 -1.90
C ASN A 8 14.54 -3.41 -1.47
N ASN A 9 14.74 -3.26 -0.15
CA ASN A 9 15.53 -2.20 0.47
C ASN A 9 15.21 -0.82 -0.12
N PRO A 10 13.99 -0.26 0.11
CA PRO A 10 13.69 1.10 -0.31
C PRO A 10 14.78 2.07 0.15
N GLN A 11 15.11 3.07 -0.67
CA GLN A 11 16.22 4.00 -0.41
C GLN A 11 15.69 5.40 -0.09
N ILE A 12 16.43 6.15 0.72
CA ILE A 12 16.02 7.49 1.17
C ILE A 12 15.84 8.48 0.03
N ASP A 13 16.42 8.23 -1.13
CA ASP A 13 16.42 9.08 -2.31
C ASP A 13 15.41 8.62 -3.38
N ASP A 14 14.63 7.56 -3.13
CA ASP A 14 13.55 7.18 -4.04
C ASP A 14 12.61 8.38 -4.26
N ASP A 15 12.33 8.63 -5.55
CA ASP A 15 11.47 9.72 -6.04
C ASP A 15 10.30 9.22 -6.92
N ALA A 16 10.32 7.94 -7.31
CA ALA A 16 9.29 7.30 -8.10
C ALA A 16 8.91 5.91 -7.58
N TRP A 17 7.60 5.66 -7.48
CA TRP A 17 6.99 4.40 -7.05
C TRP A 17 6.17 3.80 -8.17
N ARG A 18 6.86 3.25 -9.17
CA ARG A 18 6.25 2.64 -10.36
C ARG A 18 6.58 1.16 -10.41
N PHE A 19 5.54 0.33 -10.43
CA PHE A 19 5.70 -1.11 -10.35
C PHE A 19 4.85 -1.80 -11.40
N ASN A 20 5.42 -2.82 -12.03
CA ASN A 20 4.71 -3.73 -12.92
C ASN A 20 4.73 -5.12 -12.30
N VAL A 21 3.53 -5.68 -12.09
CA VAL A 21 3.35 -7.00 -11.48
C VAL A 21 2.53 -7.91 -12.38
N PRO A 22 2.76 -9.23 -12.34
CA PRO A 22 1.93 -10.19 -13.05
C PRO A 22 0.45 -10.05 -12.65
N GLN A 23 -0.47 -10.25 -13.60
CA GLN A 23 -1.91 -10.17 -13.32
C GLN A 23 -2.34 -11.13 -12.20
N GLN A 24 -1.65 -12.26 -12.06
CA GLN A 24 -1.91 -13.27 -11.03
C GLN A 24 -1.68 -12.72 -9.61
N SER A 25 -0.78 -11.76 -9.44
CA SER A 25 -0.53 -11.08 -8.17
C SER A 25 -1.67 -10.14 -7.76
N LEU A 26 -2.60 -9.83 -8.68
CA LEU A 26 -3.74 -8.94 -8.46
C LEU A 26 -5.06 -9.70 -8.26
N LEU A 27 -5.05 -11.03 -8.35
CA LEU A 27 -6.25 -11.83 -8.19
C LEU A 27 -6.56 -12.07 -6.71
N PRO A 28 -7.84 -12.05 -6.31
CA PRO A 28 -8.24 -12.45 -4.98
C PRO A 28 -7.94 -13.94 -4.74
N PRO A 29 -7.82 -14.37 -3.47
CA PRO A 29 -7.67 -15.77 -3.14
C PRO A 29 -8.83 -16.61 -3.71
N LYS A 30 -8.54 -17.83 -4.16
CA LYS A 30 -9.52 -18.74 -4.81
C LYS A 30 -10.80 -18.99 -4.00
N ARG A 31 -10.74 -18.84 -2.67
CA ARG A 31 -11.88 -18.93 -1.76
C ARG A 31 -12.15 -17.56 -1.18
N VAL A 32 -13.00 -16.80 -1.86
CA VAL A 32 -13.55 -15.54 -1.37
C VAL A 32 -14.71 -15.87 -0.45
N ARG A 33 -14.81 -15.23 0.72
CA ARG A 33 -15.99 -15.34 1.59
C ARG A 33 -17.01 -14.31 1.17
N ASP A 34 -18.28 -14.70 1.15
CA ASP A 34 -19.38 -13.79 0.83
C ASP A 34 -19.41 -12.61 1.81
N GLY A 35 -19.69 -11.42 1.28
CA GLY A 35 -19.73 -10.17 2.06
C GLY A 35 -18.36 -9.59 2.43
N ILE A 36 -17.24 -10.21 2.03
CA ILE A 36 -15.89 -9.66 2.27
C ILE A 36 -15.35 -8.98 1.02
N THR A 37 -14.95 -7.71 1.18
CA THR A 37 -14.26 -6.96 0.12
C THR A 37 -12.76 -7.24 0.20
N TYR A 38 -12.18 -7.73 -0.90
CA TYR A 38 -10.74 -7.87 -1.06
C TYR A 38 -10.19 -6.75 -1.91
N GLY A 39 -8.95 -6.34 -1.62
CA GLY A 39 -8.31 -5.27 -2.36
C GLY A 39 -6.79 -5.30 -2.27
N LYS A 40 -6.18 -4.33 -2.96
CA LYS A 40 -4.73 -4.19 -3.08
C LYS A 40 -4.19 -3.52 -1.82
N ILE A 41 -3.37 -4.24 -1.07
CA ILE A 41 -2.66 -3.71 0.11
C ILE A 41 -1.17 -3.67 -0.22
N VAL A 42 -0.60 -2.47 -0.12
CA VAL A 42 0.84 -2.24 -0.28
C VAL A 42 1.43 -1.90 1.07
N THR A 43 2.41 -2.69 1.51
CA THR A 43 3.07 -2.50 2.80
C THR A 43 4.50 -2.06 2.57
N PHE A 44 4.86 -0.94 3.20
CA PHE A 44 6.23 -0.43 3.27
C PHE A 44 6.85 -0.88 4.59
N SER A 45 8.01 -1.52 4.52
CA SER A 45 8.92 -1.78 5.64
C SER A 45 10.35 -1.35 5.27
N THR A 46 11.27 -1.46 6.22
CA THR A 46 12.70 -1.22 5.98
C THR A 46 13.28 -2.17 4.93
N ASP A 47 12.85 -3.43 4.94
CA ASP A 47 13.42 -4.48 4.09
C ASP A 47 12.80 -4.51 2.69
N ALA A 48 11.49 -4.23 2.57
CA ALA A 48 10.82 -4.32 1.28
C ALA A 48 9.52 -3.50 1.22
N ILE A 49 9.17 -3.13 -0.01
CA ILE A 49 7.82 -2.74 -0.40
C ILE A 49 7.14 -3.99 -0.96
N THR A 50 5.99 -4.36 -0.41
CA THR A 50 5.27 -5.57 -0.81
C THR A 50 3.83 -5.29 -1.18
N LEU A 51 3.27 -6.11 -2.06
CA LEU A 51 1.87 -6.10 -2.49
C LEU A 51 1.20 -7.42 -2.12
N ARG A 52 -0.01 -7.33 -1.57
CA ARG A 52 -0.91 -8.46 -1.34
C ARG A 52 -2.34 -8.12 -1.74
N ILE A 53 -3.09 -9.15 -2.12
CA ILE A 53 -4.54 -9.08 -2.18
C ILE A 53 -5.10 -9.69 -0.91
N GLU A 54 -5.67 -8.84 -0.07
CA GLU A 54 -6.19 -9.21 1.24
C GLU A 54 -7.54 -8.56 1.48
N GLN A 55 -8.22 -9.01 2.54
CA GLN A 55 -9.45 -8.37 2.97
C GLN A 55 -9.16 -6.91 3.31
N PHE A 56 -9.88 -5.98 2.68
CA PHE A 56 -9.81 -4.60 3.10
C PHE A 56 -10.38 -4.45 4.51
N PRO A 57 -9.76 -3.59 5.35
CA PRO A 57 -10.37 -3.22 6.62
C PRO A 57 -11.72 -2.53 6.37
N SER A 58 -12.69 -2.77 7.25
CA SER A 58 -14.00 -2.15 7.14
C SER A 58 -13.86 -0.62 7.22
N ASN A 59 -14.18 0.08 6.12
CA ASN A 59 -14.07 1.53 6.03
C ASN A 59 -15.21 2.09 5.17
N ARG A 60 -15.79 3.23 5.56
CA ARG A 60 -16.97 3.83 4.91
C ARG A 60 -16.76 4.16 3.44
N VAL A 61 -15.53 4.53 3.05
CA VAL A 61 -15.18 4.80 1.65
C VAL A 61 -15.39 3.57 0.77
N LEU A 62 -15.07 2.38 1.28
CA LEU A 62 -15.22 1.12 0.54
C LEU A 62 -16.67 0.65 0.43
N HIS A 63 -17.60 1.27 1.17
CA HIS A 63 -19.03 0.98 1.09
C HIS A 63 -19.76 1.87 0.06
N SER A 64 -19.18 3.01 -0.32
CA SER A 64 -19.82 4.00 -1.20
C SER A 64 -19.23 4.03 -2.60
N ASP A 65 -17.96 3.65 -2.75
CA ASP A 65 -17.23 3.66 -4.00
C ASP A 65 -16.80 2.25 -4.45
N ASP A 66 -16.39 2.12 -5.72
CA ASP A 66 -15.85 0.90 -6.31
C ASP A 66 -14.50 0.52 -5.68
N PRO A 67 -14.40 -0.59 -4.90
CA PRO A 67 -13.17 -0.98 -4.20
C PRO A 67 -11.99 -1.27 -5.13
N SER A 68 -12.25 -1.63 -6.41
CA SER A 68 -11.20 -1.97 -7.36
C SER A 68 -10.29 -0.79 -7.72
N LYS A 69 -10.79 0.44 -7.53
CA LYS A 69 -10.10 1.72 -7.77
C LYS A 69 -9.17 2.13 -6.64
N PHE A 70 -9.19 1.44 -5.52
CA PHE A 70 -8.39 1.78 -4.35
C PHE A 70 -7.17 0.87 -4.19
N VAL A 71 -6.12 1.45 -3.62
CA VAL A 71 -4.98 0.74 -3.03
C VAL A 71 -4.84 1.27 -1.60
N LEU A 72 -4.75 0.36 -0.64
CA LEU A 72 -4.41 0.71 0.73
C LEU A 72 -2.89 0.67 0.87
N ILE A 73 -2.27 1.82 1.14
CA ILE A 73 -0.86 1.88 1.47
C ILE A 73 -0.71 1.90 2.99
N SER A 74 0.08 0.97 3.52
CA SER A 74 0.41 0.86 4.94
C SER A 74 1.91 1.12 5.14
N PHE A 75 2.22 2.13 5.95
CA PHE A 75 3.55 2.32 6.50
C PHE A 75 3.54 1.69 7.89
N GLY A 76 4.07 0.47 8.00
CA GLY A 76 4.07 -0.25 9.27
C GLY A 76 4.79 0.53 10.38
N LYS A 77 4.63 0.10 11.65
CA LYS A 77 5.37 0.70 12.78
C LYS A 77 6.89 0.71 12.56
N GLU A 78 7.37 -0.25 11.76
CA GLU A 78 8.76 -0.48 11.43
C GLU A 78 9.26 0.31 10.22
N PHE A 79 8.38 1.01 9.47
CA PHE A 79 8.85 1.78 8.32
C PHE A 79 9.65 3.01 8.77
N ARG A 80 10.95 2.80 8.91
CA ARG A 80 11.96 3.80 9.19
C ARG A 80 13.22 3.46 8.41
N PHE A 81 13.92 4.49 7.94
CA PHE A 81 15.26 4.31 7.42
C PHE A 81 16.21 4.18 8.62
N PRO A 82 16.91 3.05 8.79
CA PRO A 82 17.91 2.87 9.84
C PRO A 82 18.94 3.99 9.74
N ASP A 83 19.52 4.36 10.88
CA ASP A 83 20.59 5.37 10.97
C ASP A 83 20.20 6.80 10.53
N HIS A 84 18.93 7.03 10.19
CA HIS A 84 18.41 8.34 9.81
C HIS A 84 17.36 8.86 10.80
N PRO A 85 17.26 10.19 10.99
CA PRO A 85 16.20 10.78 11.80
C PRO A 85 14.79 10.41 11.27
N PRO A 86 13.77 10.23 12.15
CA PRO A 86 12.40 9.90 11.73
C PRO A 86 11.79 10.86 10.68
N ARG A 87 12.28 12.10 10.66
CA ARG A 87 11.91 13.11 9.66
C ARG A 87 12.16 12.64 8.22
N VAL A 88 13.25 11.89 7.98
CA VAL A 88 13.62 11.40 6.65
C VAL A 88 12.54 10.45 6.10
N SER A 89 12.02 9.55 6.93
CA SER A 89 10.91 8.68 6.56
C SER A 89 9.62 9.48 6.29
N GLY A 90 9.37 10.53 7.05
CA GLY A 90 8.25 11.45 6.79
C GLY A 90 8.38 12.16 5.44
N GLU A 91 9.57 12.64 5.09
CA GLU A 91 9.85 13.28 3.80
C GLU A 91 9.72 12.29 2.63
N TYR A 92 10.16 11.04 2.81
CA TYR A 92 9.94 9.97 1.83
C TYR A 92 8.45 9.73 1.57
N ILE A 93 7.66 9.59 2.63
CA ILE A 93 6.20 9.42 2.52
C ILE A 93 5.58 10.63 1.81
N ALA A 94 5.99 11.85 2.16
CA ALA A 94 5.49 13.06 1.51
C ALA A 94 5.79 13.09 0.01
N ARG A 95 6.99 12.66 -0.42
CA ARG A 95 7.32 12.53 -1.84
C ARG A 95 6.43 11.50 -2.54
N LEU A 96 6.19 10.34 -1.92
CA LEU A 96 5.27 9.32 -2.44
C LEU A 96 3.86 9.86 -2.62
N LEU A 97 3.30 10.53 -1.61
CA LEU A 97 1.95 11.08 -1.68
C LEU A 97 1.83 12.15 -2.77
N LYS A 98 2.89 12.92 -3.02
CA LYS A 98 2.95 13.96 -4.07
C LYS A 98 3.11 13.38 -5.48
N ALA A 99 4.03 12.43 -5.66
CA ALA A 99 4.30 11.81 -6.96
C ALA A 99 3.18 10.85 -7.39
N GLY A 100 2.55 10.19 -6.40
CA GLY A 100 1.60 9.11 -6.60
C GLY A 100 2.28 7.74 -6.68
N PHE A 101 1.45 6.72 -6.56
CA PHE A 101 1.86 5.31 -6.66
C PHE A 101 1.36 4.76 -8.00
N PHE A 102 2.21 4.07 -8.76
CA PHE A 102 1.84 3.50 -10.05
C PHE A 102 1.94 1.98 -10.02
N LEU A 103 0.87 1.31 -10.43
CA LEU A 103 0.81 -0.14 -10.53
C LEU A 103 0.18 -0.54 -11.86
N ASN A 104 0.95 -1.23 -12.70
CA ASN A 104 0.55 -1.61 -14.08
C ASN A 104 0.01 -0.40 -14.84
N ASP A 105 0.82 0.67 -14.91
CA ASP A 105 0.53 1.97 -15.54
C ASP A 105 -0.66 2.78 -14.98
N MET A 106 -1.39 2.25 -13.99
CA MET A 106 -2.45 2.97 -13.31
C MET A 106 -1.87 3.84 -12.18
N GLN A 107 -2.17 5.14 -12.20
CA GLN A 107 -1.78 6.07 -11.13
C GLN A 107 -2.82 6.07 -10.01
N TYR A 108 -2.37 5.86 -8.79
CA TYR A 108 -3.12 6.02 -7.54
C TYR A 108 -2.61 7.27 -6.82
N ARG A 109 -3.53 8.18 -6.49
CA ARG A 109 -3.24 9.42 -5.77
C ARG A 109 -3.71 9.32 -4.34
N PHE A 110 -3.08 10.10 -3.46
CA PHE A 110 -3.55 10.23 -2.10
C PHE A 110 -4.97 10.78 -2.08
N TYR A 111 -5.88 10.04 -1.45
CA TYR A 111 -7.29 10.41 -1.31
C TYR A 111 -7.66 10.67 0.15
N HIS A 112 -7.31 9.74 1.02
CA HIS A 112 -7.62 9.83 2.45
C HIS A 112 -6.64 8.98 3.27
N HIS A 113 -6.54 9.26 4.57
CA HIS A 113 -5.84 8.41 5.53
C HIS A 113 -6.84 7.98 6.62
N SER A 114 -6.70 6.75 7.11
CA SER A 114 -7.48 6.28 8.25
C SER A 114 -6.71 6.51 9.54
N ASN A 115 -7.36 7.08 10.56
CA ASN A 115 -6.79 7.13 11.90
C ASN A 115 -6.99 5.77 12.58
N SER A 116 -5.93 4.98 12.70
CA SER A 116 -5.95 3.68 13.41
C SER A 116 -6.04 3.80 14.94
N GLN A 117 -6.18 5.02 15.48
CA GLN A 117 -6.23 5.29 16.91
C GLN A 117 -7.60 5.07 17.56
N LEU A 118 -8.66 4.82 16.78
CA LEU A 118 -9.97 4.45 17.32
C LEU A 118 -10.06 2.94 17.52
N VAL A 119 -9.28 2.42 18.47
CA VAL A 119 -9.63 1.14 19.12
C VAL A 119 -10.80 1.46 20.05
N ARG A 120 -12.00 0.95 19.74
CA ARG A 120 -13.09 0.90 20.74
C ARG A 120 -12.84 -0.25 21.70
#